data_AF-X1M339-F1
#
_entry.id   AF-X1M339-F1
#
_cell.length_a   1.000
_cell.length_b   1.000
_cell.length_c   1.000
_cell.angle_alpha   90.00
_cell.angle_beta   90.00
_cell.angle_gamma   90.00
#
_symmetry.space_group_name_H-M   'P 1'
#
loop_
_entity.id
_entity.type
_entity.pdbx_description
1 polymer ?
#
loop_
_entity_poly.entity_id
_entity_poly.type
_entity_poly.pdbx_seq_one_letter_code
_entity_poly.pdbx_strand_id
1 'polypeptide(L)' 'MDNLVNIQHDYQDIIISSQHVHLDHSTCLEVIVVKGKIAEVFGLEAKLKVAKGVKHASLAKSTLGREM' A
#
# COMPACT_ATOMS: atom_id res chain seq x y z
N MET A 1 -8.15 5.72 -15.07
CA MET A 1 -7.06 5.16 -14.25
C MET A 1 -7.69 4.56 -13.01
N ASP A 2 -7.38 3.30 -12.71
CA ASP A 2 -7.96 2.55 -11.59
C ASP A 2 -7.86 3.30 -10.26
N ASN A 3 -8.91 3.20 -9.44
CA ASN A 3 -9.03 3.91 -8.16
C ASN A 3 -7.80 3.68 -7.25
N LEU A 4 -7.28 2.44 -7.21
CA LEU A 4 -6.10 2.08 -6.44
C LEU A 4 -4.84 2.83 -6.89
N VAL A 5 -4.63 2.95 -8.20
CA VAL A 5 -3.47 3.66 -8.76
C VAL A 5 -3.55 5.15 -8.41
N ASN A 6 -4.74 5.75 -8.46
CA ASN A 6 -4.91 7.16 -8.06
C ASN A 6 -4.61 7.36 -6.56
N ILE A 7 -5.11 6.46 -5.70
CA ILE A 7 -4.77 6.50 -4.26
C ILE A 7 -3.26 6.39 -4.08
N GLN A 8 -2.57 5.49 -4.79
CA GLN A 8 -1.12 5.37 -4.68
C GLN A 8 -0.40 6.63 -5.18
N HIS A 9 -0.84 7.23 -6.28
CA HIS A 9 -0.28 8.46 -6.81
C HIS A 9 -0.42 9.65 -5.83
N ASP A 10 -1.53 9.75 -5.11
CA ASP A 10 -1.71 10.76 -4.05
C ASP A 10 -0.69 10.62 -2.89
N TYR A 11 -0.08 9.44 -2.75
CA TYR A 11 0.91 9.11 -1.71
C TYR A 11 2.28 8.77 -2.29
N GLN A 12 2.57 9.19 -3.52
CA GLN A 12 3.83 8.87 -4.22
C GLN A 12 5.08 9.24 -3.41
N ASP A 13 5.02 10.27 -2.57
CA ASP A 13 6.15 10.74 -1.76
C ASP A 13 6.61 9.72 -0.71
N ILE A 14 5.70 8.84 -0.26
CA ILE A 14 6.01 7.81 0.74
C ILE A 14 6.07 6.39 0.15
N ILE A 15 5.64 6.19 -1.09
CA ILE A 15 5.68 4.88 -1.76
C ILE A 15 7.03 4.71 -2.45
N ILE A 16 7.76 3.66 -2.08
CA ILE A 16 9.04 3.30 -2.71
C ILE A 16 8.78 2.45 -3.95
N SER A 17 7.87 1.48 -3.85
CA SER A 17 7.55 0.56 -4.94
C SER A 17 6.23 -0.15 -4.68
N SER A 18 5.55 -0.56 -5.74
CA SER A 18 4.46 -1.54 -5.67
C SER A 18 4.85 -2.80 -6.48
N GLN A 19 4.54 -3.97 -5.92
CA GLN A 19 4.61 -5.25 -6.60
C GLN A 19 3.20 -5.81 -6.75
N HIS A 20 2.84 -6.20 -7.97
CA HIS A 20 1.55 -6.82 -8.29
C HIS A 20 1.77 -8.25 -8.78
N VAL A 21 1.07 -9.20 -8.18
CA VAL A 21 1.12 -10.63 -8.51
C VAL A 21 -0.28 -11.12 -8.83
N HIS A 22 -0.47 -11.72 -9.99
CA HIS A 22 -1.72 -12.41 -10.32
C HIS A 22 -1.74 -13.78 -9.61
N LEU A 23 -2.67 -13.97 -8.68
CA LEU A 23 -2.86 -15.25 -7.98
C LEU A 23 -3.73 -16.20 -8.80
N ASP A 24 -4.74 -15.66 -9.45
CA ASP A 24 -5.60 -16.34 -10.43
C ASP A 24 -6.13 -15.34 -11.47
N HIS A 25 -7.08 -15.78 -12.31
CA HIS A 25 -7.67 -14.95 -13.38
C HIS A 25 -8.40 -13.68 -12.87
N SER A 26 -8.85 -13.68 -11.62
CA SER A 26 -9.73 -12.67 -11.02
C SER A 26 -9.18 -12.06 -9.72
N THR A 27 -8.07 -12.59 -9.19
CA THR A 27 -7.48 -12.12 -7.94
C THR A 27 -6.00 -11.81 -8.09
N CYS A 28 -5.61 -10.73 -7.43
CA CYS A 28 -4.25 -10.25 -7.42
C CYS A 28 -3.84 -9.99 -5.98
N LEU A 29 -2.55 -10.18 -5.69
CA LEU A 29 -1.89 -9.72 -4.49
C LEU A 29 -1.06 -8.49 -4.86
N GLU A 30 -1.21 -7.42 -4.09
CA GLU A 30 -0.38 -6.22 -4.22
C GLU A 30 0.40 -5.99 -2.92
N VAL A 31 1.70 -5.74 -3.04
CA VAL A 31 2.59 -5.37 -1.93
C VAL A 31 3.15 -3.99 -2.21
N ILE A 32 2.80 -3.03 -1.37
CA ILE A 32 3.24 -1.65 -1.49
C ILE A 32 4.28 -1.39 -0.39
N VAL A 33 5.52 -1.13 -0.80
CA VAL A 33 6.63 -0.80 0.10
C VAL A 33 6.63 0.70 0.33
N VAL A 34 6.60 1.12 1.58
CA VAL A 34 6.50 2.53 1.97
C VAL A 34 7.56 2.93 2.97
N LYS A 35 7.91 4.23 2.97
CA LYS A 35 8.78 4.86 3.96
C LYS A 35 8.35 6.30 4.15
N GLY A 36 7.87 6.63 5.35
CA GLY A 36 7.38 7.97 5.66
C GLY A 36 6.97 8.08 7.12
N LYS A 37 6.29 9.18 7.46
CA LYS A 37 5.74 9.33 8.81
C LYS A 37 4.59 8.34 9.00
N ILE A 38 4.47 7.79 10.21
CA ILE A 38 3.46 6.76 10.50
C ILE A 38 2.02 7.25 10.22
N ALA A 39 1.75 8.54 10.39
CA ALA A 39 0.45 9.14 10.07
C ALA A 39 0.10 9.06 8.57
N GLU A 40 1.08 9.27 7.69
CA GLU A 40 0.89 9.19 6.24
C GLU A 40 0.67 7.74 5.81
N VAL A 41 1.42 6.80 6.40
CA VAL A 41 1.27 5.36 6.18
C VAL A 41 -0.12 4.86 6.59
N PHE A 42 -0.62 5.27 7.75
CA PHE A 42 -1.98 4.93 8.17
C PHE A 42 -3.05 5.57 7.28
N GLY A 43 -2.82 6.80 6.79
CA GLY A 43 -3.70 7.44 5.83
C GLY A 43 -3.82 6.66 4.52
N LEU A 44 -2.69 6.17 3.99
CA LEU A 44 -2.65 5.32 2.81
C LEU A 44 -3.38 3.99 3.04
N GLU A 45 -3.08 3.27 4.12
CA GLU A 45 -3.75 2.00 4.47
C GLU A 45 -5.27 2.19 4.56
N ALA A 46 -5.72 3.23 5.26
CA ALA A 46 -7.14 3.50 5.45
C ALA A 46 -7.87 3.69 4.12
N LYS A 47 -7.27 4.42 3.16
CA LYS A 47 -7.84 4.62 1.82
C LYS A 47 -7.84 3.34 0.99
N LEU A 48 -6.74 2.59 0.99
CA LEU A 48 -6.63 1.33 0.24
C LEU A 48 -7.62 0.29 0.76
N LYS A 49 -7.76 0.16 2.08
CA LYS A 49 -8.62 -0.83 2.73
C LYS A 49 -10.10 -0.69 2.39
N VAL A 50 -10.56 0.53 2.12
CA VAL A 50 -11.96 0.81 1.75
C VAL A 50 -12.17 0.93 0.24
N ALA A 51 -11.11 0.82 -0.56
CA ALA A 51 -11.20 0.91 -2.00
C ALA A 51 -12.03 -0.26 -2.56
N LYS A 52 -12.96 0.05 -3.46
CA LYS A 52 -13.83 -0.95 -4.10
C LYS A 52 -12.97 -2.01 -4.80
N GLY A 53 -13.19 -3.28 -4.47
CA GLY A 53 -12.48 -4.42 -5.05
C GLY A 53 -11.36 -4.97 -4.16
N VAL A 54 -10.95 -4.25 -3.12
CA VAL A 54 -10.00 -4.77 -2.12
C VAL A 54 -10.71 -5.79 -1.23
N LYS A 55 -10.27 -7.05 -1.31
CA LYS A 55 -10.83 -8.16 -0.52
C LYS A 55 -10.22 -8.22 0.89
N HIS A 56 -8.94 -7.89 1.01
CA HIS A 56 -8.19 -7.90 2.26
C HIS A 56 -7.00 -6.94 2.16
N ALA A 57 -6.72 -6.21 3.25
CA ALA A 57 -5.55 -5.36 3.38
C ALA A 57 -5.04 -5.41 4.84
N SER A 58 -3.72 -5.45 5.01
CA SER A 58 -3.05 -5.42 6.31
C SER A 58 -1.78 -4.59 6.22
N LEU A 59 -1.43 -3.94 7.32
CA LEU A 59 -0.23 -3.13 7.45
C LEU A 59 0.78 -3.82 8.36
N ALA A 60 1.90 -4.27 7.78
CA ALA A 60 3.10 -4.62 8.53
C ALA A 60 3.96 -3.36 8.70
N LYS A 61 4.31 -3.02 9.94
CA LYS A 61 5.05 -1.79 10.28
C LYS A 61 6.29 -2.10 11.11
N SER A 62 7.38 -1.43 10.79
CA SER A 62 8.65 -1.51 11.53
C SER A 62 9.32 -0.13 11.55
N THR A 63 10.31 0.05 12.42
CA THR A 63 11.22 1.19 12.36
C THR A 63 12.39 0.86 11.42
N LEU A 64 13.19 1.87 11.07
CA LEU A 64 14.35 1.67 10.20
C LEU A 64 15.47 0.83 10.84
N GLY A 65 15.36 0.49 12.13
CA GLY A 65 16.37 -0.29 12.84
C GLY A 65 17.78 0.31 12.81
N ARG A 66 17.91 1.62 12.56
CA ARG A 66 19.20 2.31 12.65
C ARG A 66 19.60 2.29 14.13
N GLU A 67 20.71 1.62 14.42
CA GLU A 67 21.24 1.36 15.78
C GLU A 67 20.56 0.19 16.53
N MET A 68 20.50 -0.98 15.89
CA MET A 68 20.59 -2.27 16.61
C MET A 68 22.02 -2.78 16.57
#